data_AF-A0AA39R4G5-F1
#
_entry.id   AF-A0AA39R4G5-F1
#
_cell.length_a   1.000
_cell.length_b   1.000
_cell.length_c   1.000
_cell.angle_alpha   90.00
_cell.angle_beta   90.00
_cell.angle_gamma   90.00
#
_symmetry.space_group_name_H-M   'P 1'
#
loop_
_entity.id
_entity.type
_entity.pdbx_description
1 polymer ?
#
loop_
_entity_poly.entity_id
_entity_poly.type
_entity_poly.pdbx_seq_one_letter_code
_entity_poly.pdbx_strand_id
1 'polypeptide(L)'
;MAPIATQTTSELTDTAIKHAIIKTAPSITTNGASTHLSELDASRIIFTRNQNPRAVPEPNSPEVWAQNVCTDHMITCQWTSTDGWGPPHLKPYGPLTLMPTASVLHYATECFEGMKIYRGYDSKLRIFRPDRNCCRMLKSATRIALPAFDPKELQKLIETFVAVDGEKWLPKSRPGSFLYMRPTMIANDDHLGVQRPKAALLYIVACCFPSLDTGIGNLAPTVNGSDEKQKTGLKLLASKEDTVRAWPGGFGFAKVGANYGPALIAQDEARARGFHQVLWLLGKECDVTEAGASNFFVVWRTREGRVQLVTAPLGDKIILDGVTRRSVIELAKERLAENIEVVERKYTMYEIEEAVEQGRLLEAFGAGTAYFIAPVSLIHFRGKDLEIQTAAGSSGKYTLLLKTWLNNIMYGLEQHEWGVVVQERQLDA
;
A
#
# COMPACT_ATOMS: atom_id res chain seq x y z
N MET A 1 26.80 -28.75 -9.25
CA MET A 1 26.34 -27.87 -8.16
C MET A 1 24.82 -27.83 -8.23
N ALA A 2 24.13 -28.33 -7.21
CA ALA A 2 22.66 -28.31 -7.16
C ALA A 2 22.16 -26.86 -7.04
N PRO A 3 21.04 -26.49 -7.68
CA PRO A 3 20.48 -25.16 -7.54
C PRO A 3 20.03 -24.95 -6.09
N ILE A 4 20.57 -23.91 -5.46
CA ILE A 4 20.14 -23.44 -4.15
C ILE A 4 18.67 -23.04 -4.28
N ALA A 5 17.79 -23.75 -3.57
CA ALA A 5 16.39 -23.39 -3.46
C ALA A 5 16.28 -21.93 -3.00
N THR A 6 15.68 -21.09 -3.83
CA THR A 6 15.28 -19.73 -3.47
C THR A 6 14.27 -19.82 -2.33
N GLN A 7 14.72 -19.65 -1.09
CA GLN A 7 13.84 -19.46 0.05
C GLN A 7 12.95 -18.24 -0.23
N THR A 8 11.65 -18.46 -0.27
CA THR A 8 10.59 -17.45 -0.33
C THR A 8 10.59 -16.63 0.96
N THR A 9 11.52 -15.69 1.06
CA THR A 9 11.69 -14.77 2.19
C THR A 9 10.58 -13.72 2.17
N SER A 10 9.45 -14.01 2.80
CA SER A 10 8.36 -13.03 2.91
C SER A 10 7.46 -13.21 4.12
N GLU A 11 7.09 -14.46 4.42
CA GLU A 11 6.17 -14.72 5.51
C GLU A 11 6.90 -14.49 6.83
N LEU A 12 6.32 -13.63 7.67
CA LEU A 12 6.73 -13.60 9.07
C LEU A 12 6.29 -14.93 9.66
N THR A 13 7.25 -15.77 10.01
CA THR A 13 6.96 -17.01 10.72
C THR A 13 6.36 -16.66 12.09
N ASP A 14 5.55 -17.54 12.67
CA ASP A 14 5.04 -17.37 14.04
C ASP A 14 6.19 -17.12 15.04
N THR A 15 7.35 -17.75 14.81
CA THR A 15 8.58 -17.50 15.56
C THR A 15 9.09 -16.07 15.42
N ALA A 16 9.08 -15.49 14.22
CA ALA A 16 9.49 -14.11 13.98
C ALA A 16 8.53 -13.11 14.64
N ILE A 17 7.23 -13.39 14.64
CA ILE A 17 6.20 -12.58 15.33
C ILE A 17 6.45 -12.61 16.84
N LYS A 18 6.58 -13.80 17.44
CA LYS A 18 6.90 -13.95 18.87
C LYS A 18 8.19 -13.23 19.23
N HIS A 19 9.23 -13.36 18.41
CA HIS A 19 10.50 -12.66 18.64
C HIS A 19 10.35 -11.13 18.59
N ALA A 20 9.55 -10.60 17.66
CA ALA A 20 9.27 -9.17 17.58
C ALA A 20 8.51 -8.66 18.82
N ILE A 21 7.53 -9.42 19.32
CA ILE A 21 6.77 -9.12 20.54
C ILE A 21 7.73 -9.10 21.75
N ILE A 22 8.54 -10.14 21.93
CA ILE A 22 9.49 -10.24 23.05
C ILE A 22 10.54 -9.11 23.00
N LYS A 23 11.09 -8.79 21.83
CA LYS A 23 12.14 -7.78 21.67
C LYS A 23 11.65 -6.35 21.87
N THR A 24 10.37 -6.09 21.66
CA THR A 24 9.76 -4.76 21.83
C THR A 24 9.07 -4.59 23.18
N ALA A 25 8.85 -5.67 23.93
CA ALA A 25 8.44 -5.60 25.31
C ALA A 25 9.47 -4.80 26.13
N PRO A 26 9.09 -3.73 26.85
CA PRO A 26 9.97 -3.06 27.80
C PRO A 26 10.59 -4.08 28.74
N SER A 27 11.92 -4.05 28.86
CA SER A 27 12.67 -4.86 29.81
C SER A 27 12.38 -4.39 31.23
N ILE A 28 11.32 -4.91 31.84
CA ILE A 28 11.04 -4.71 33.26
C ILE A 28 11.82 -5.79 34.02
N THR A 29 13.11 -5.54 34.28
CA THR A 29 13.84 -6.33 35.28
C THR A 29 13.45 -5.81 36.67
N THR A 30 12.35 -6.32 37.22
CA THR A 30 12.01 -6.16 38.63
C THR A 30 12.11 -7.51 39.32
N ASN A 31 13.12 -7.67 40.19
CA ASN A 31 13.28 -8.68 41.25
C ASN A 31 12.29 -9.87 41.20
N GLY A 32 12.49 -10.79 40.24
CA GLY A 32 11.86 -12.12 40.25
C GLY A 32 10.39 -12.21 39.86
N ALA A 33 9.73 -11.12 39.44
CA ALA A 33 8.35 -11.16 38.93
C ALA A 33 8.32 -10.67 37.47
N SER A 34 7.99 -11.58 36.55
CA SER A 34 7.70 -11.25 35.15
C SER A 34 6.38 -10.48 35.08
N THR A 35 6.42 -9.15 34.99
CA THR A 35 5.24 -8.36 34.63
C THR A 35 4.90 -8.61 33.16
N HIS A 36 3.85 -9.39 32.91
CA HIS A 36 3.36 -9.62 31.56
C HIS A 36 2.58 -8.39 31.10
N LEU A 37 3.10 -7.67 30.10
CA LEU A 37 2.40 -6.55 29.49
C LEU A 37 1.15 -7.05 28.77
N SER A 38 0.11 -6.24 28.72
CA SER A 38 -1.11 -6.59 27.97
C SER A 38 -0.79 -6.62 26.47
N GLU A 39 -1.21 -7.69 25.80
CA GLU A 39 -1.15 -7.79 24.34
C GLU A 39 -2.36 -7.09 23.70
N LEU A 40 -2.23 -6.73 22.41
CA LEU A 40 -3.36 -6.22 21.64
C LEU A 40 -4.40 -7.34 21.54
N ASP A 41 -5.63 -7.07 21.97
CA ASP A 41 -6.71 -8.06 21.98
C ASP A 41 -7.99 -7.44 21.43
N ALA A 42 -8.37 -7.87 20.23
CA ALA A 42 -9.54 -7.38 19.52
C ALA A 42 -10.85 -7.78 20.22
N SER A 43 -10.87 -8.83 21.03
CA SER A 43 -12.06 -9.26 21.76
C SER A 43 -12.47 -8.30 22.87
N ARG A 44 -11.54 -7.47 23.35
CA ARG A 44 -11.75 -6.43 24.38
C ARG A 44 -12.25 -5.10 23.82
N ILE A 45 -12.63 -5.05 22.53
CA ILE A 45 -13.06 -3.81 21.89
C ILE A 45 -14.32 -3.25 22.55
N ILE A 46 -14.29 -1.95 22.84
CA ILE A 46 -15.41 -1.19 23.40
C ILE A 46 -16.06 -0.41 22.26
N PHE A 47 -17.40 -0.50 22.14
CA PHE A 47 -18.17 0.17 21.09
C PHE A 47 -18.81 1.45 21.62
N THR A 48 -18.68 2.53 20.87
CA THR A 48 -19.38 3.79 21.08
C THR A 48 -19.95 4.26 19.75
N ARG A 49 -21.27 4.17 19.60
CA ARG A 49 -21.98 4.51 18.38
C ARG A 49 -21.96 6.02 18.12
N ASN A 50 -21.80 6.41 16.86
CA ASN A 50 -22.01 7.78 16.42
C ASN A 50 -23.51 8.11 16.36
N GLN A 51 -23.94 9.03 17.23
CA GLN A 51 -25.33 9.51 17.32
C GLN A 51 -25.69 10.51 16.22
N ASN A 52 -24.71 11.09 15.52
CA ASN A 52 -24.90 12.06 14.46
C ASN A 52 -24.16 11.61 13.18
N PRO A 53 -24.62 10.54 12.53
CA PRO A 53 -23.88 9.91 11.45
C PRO A 53 -24.04 10.72 10.15
N ARG A 54 -22.98 10.85 9.36
CA ARG A 54 -22.92 11.75 8.18
C ARG A 54 -23.60 11.13 6.97
N ALA A 55 -24.06 11.95 6.01
CA ALA A 55 -24.51 11.42 4.73
C ALA A 55 -23.33 10.81 3.95
N VAL A 56 -23.57 9.70 3.23
CA VAL A 56 -22.58 9.11 2.33
C VAL A 56 -22.56 9.93 1.05
N PRO A 57 -21.41 10.51 0.63
CA PRO A 57 -21.34 11.27 -0.60
C PRO A 57 -21.72 10.44 -1.84
N GLU A 58 -22.15 11.13 -2.90
CA GLU A 58 -22.36 10.48 -4.20
C GLU A 58 -21.01 10.06 -4.82
N PRO A 59 -20.95 8.94 -5.56
CA PRO A 59 -19.75 8.54 -6.28
C PRO A 59 -19.26 9.67 -7.22
N ASN A 60 -17.94 9.86 -7.30
CA ASN A 60 -17.29 10.90 -8.12
C ASN A 60 -17.68 12.35 -7.79
N SER A 61 -18.36 12.60 -6.67
CA SER A 61 -18.65 13.96 -6.19
C SER A 61 -17.36 14.71 -5.80
N PRO A 62 -17.38 16.06 -5.78
CA PRO A 62 -16.25 16.86 -5.30
C PRO A 62 -15.76 16.44 -3.91
N GLU A 63 -16.67 16.03 -3.03
CA GLU A 63 -16.39 15.54 -1.68
C GLU A 63 -15.55 14.25 -1.69
N VAL A 64 -15.85 13.32 -2.62
CA VAL A 64 -15.04 12.10 -2.80
C VAL A 64 -13.66 12.47 -3.35
N TRP A 65 -13.60 13.38 -4.33
CA TRP A 65 -12.33 13.82 -4.92
C TRP A 65 -11.43 14.59 -3.95
N ALA A 66 -12.02 15.26 -2.95
CA ALA A 66 -11.29 15.95 -1.88
C ALA A 66 -10.56 15.00 -0.92
N GLN A 67 -10.90 13.70 -0.91
CA GLN A 67 -10.22 12.65 -0.13
C GLN A 67 -10.18 12.91 1.39
N ASN A 68 -11.10 13.71 1.91
CA ASN A 68 -11.15 14.11 3.32
C ASN A 68 -12.46 13.72 4.03
N VAL A 69 -13.37 13.02 3.34
CA VAL A 69 -14.59 12.47 3.95
C VAL A 69 -14.30 11.09 4.53
N CYS A 70 -14.22 11.03 5.86
CA CYS A 70 -14.11 9.78 6.61
C CYS A 70 -15.47 9.21 7.00
N THR A 71 -15.48 7.90 7.26
CA THR A 71 -16.67 7.19 7.75
C THR A 71 -17.08 7.62 9.16
N ASP A 72 -18.18 7.07 9.69
CA ASP A 72 -18.78 7.54 10.94
C ASP A 72 -17.91 7.24 12.18
N HIS A 73 -17.11 6.18 12.13
CA HIS A 73 -16.31 5.74 13.27
C HIS A 73 -14.80 5.70 12.94
N MET A 74 -14.02 5.59 14.00
CA MET A 74 -12.60 5.22 13.99
C MET A 74 -12.34 4.19 15.10
N ILE A 75 -11.33 3.34 14.92
CA ILE A 75 -10.78 2.55 16.03
C ILE A 75 -9.57 3.27 16.60
N THR A 76 -9.44 3.31 17.93
CA THR A 76 -8.22 3.75 18.64
C THR A 76 -7.82 2.75 19.70
N CYS A 77 -6.52 2.48 19.86
CA CYS A 77 -5.98 1.64 20.91
C CYS A 77 -4.67 2.26 21.43
N GLN A 78 -4.62 2.53 22.72
CA GLN A 78 -3.46 3.10 23.40
C GLN A 78 -2.51 2.00 23.84
N TRP A 79 -1.22 2.30 23.83
CA TRP A 79 -0.17 1.46 24.40
C TRP A 79 0.70 2.29 25.33
N THR A 80 1.09 1.73 26.46
CA THR A 80 2.12 2.31 27.36
C THR A 80 3.21 1.29 27.64
N SER A 81 4.42 1.79 27.92
CA SER A 81 5.55 0.92 28.30
C SER A 81 5.37 0.22 29.65
N THR A 82 4.39 0.65 30.47
CA THR A 82 4.12 0.07 31.79
C THR A 82 3.05 -1.02 31.74
N ASP A 83 2.01 -0.83 30.92
CA ASP A 83 0.80 -1.65 30.97
C ASP A 83 0.59 -2.48 29.69
N GLY A 84 1.29 -2.14 28.61
CA GLY A 84 1.08 -2.72 27.29
C GLY A 84 -0.11 -2.10 26.57
N TRP A 85 -0.79 -2.90 25.75
CA TRP A 85 -1.97 -2.46 25.00
C TRP A 85 -3.22 -2.38 25.88
N GLY A 86 -3.89 -1.24 25.85
CA GLY A 86 -5.21 -1.06 26.44
C GLY A 86 -6.33 -1.67 25.58
N PRO A 87 -7.59 -1.64 26.04
CA PRO A 87 -8.73 -2.08 25.24
C PRO A 87 -8.87 -1.19 23.98
N PRO A 88 -9.09 -1.77 22.79
CA PRO A 88 -9.45 -1.02 21.60
C PRO A 88 -10.81 -0.32 21.77
N HIS A 89 -10.99 0.84 21.14
CA HIS A 89 -12.25 1.58 21.16
C HIS A 89 -12.69 1.88 19.74
N LEU A 90 -13.85 1.36 19.32
CA LEU A 90 -14.57 1.87 18.16
C LEU A 90 -15.43 3.04 18.63
N LYS A 91 -15.18 4.23 18.11
CA LYS A 91 -15.83 5.47 18.56
C LYS A 91 -16.09 6.42 17.39
N PRO A 92 -16.90 7.48 17.54
CA PRO A 92 -17.14 8.44 16.47
C PRO A 92 -15.83 9.03 15.94
N TYR A 93 -15.72 9.18 14.62
CA TYR A 93 -14.55 9.77 13.97
C TYR A 93 -14.35 11.22 14.43
N GLY A 94 -13.11 11.57 14.80
CA GLY A 94 -12.79 12.90 15.31
C GLY A 94 -11.29 13.18 15.40
N PRO A 95 -10.91 14.39 15.86
CA PRO A 95 -9.51 14.79 15.96
C PRO A 95 -8.74 13.96 17.01
N LEU A 96 -7.43 13.87 16.83
CA LEU A 96 -6.50 13.32 17.81
C LEU A 96 -5.98 14.45 18.72
N THR A 97 -6.07 14.27 20.04
CA THR A 97 -5.42 15.17 21.01
C THR A 97 -4.00 14.67 21.26
N LEU A 98 -3.00 15.47 20.89
CA LEU A 98 -1.59 15.17 21.07
C LEU A 98 -0.89 16.30 21.82
N MET A 99 0.06 15.94 22.68
CA MET A 99 0.96 16.92 23.26
C MET A 99 1.85 17.52 22.16
N PRO A 100 2.17 18.83 22.20
CA PRO A 100 3.10 19.41 21.24
C PRO A 100 4.50 18.77 21.26
N THR A 101 4.88 18.13 22.37
CA THR A 101 6.13 17.39 22.56
C THR A 101 6.06 15.95 22.05
N ALA A 102 4.95 15.51 21.45
CA ALA A 102 4.77 14.14 20.98
C ALA A 102 5.85 13.75 19.95
N SER A 103 6.55 12.64 20.19
CA SER A 103 7.67 12.16 19.36
C SER A 103 7.34 12.09 17.86
N VAL A 104 6.11 11.72 17.49
CA VAL A 104 5.66 11.71 16.09
C VAL A 104 5.83 13.07 15.38
N LEU A 105 5.59 14.18 16.09
CA LEU A 105 5.63 15.54 15.52
C LEU A 105 7.05 16.03 15.26
N HIS A 106 8.06 15.44 15.92
CA HIS A 106 9.46 15.89 15.85
C HIS A 106 10.37 14.90 15.12
N TYR A 107 10.11 13.60 15.26
CA TYR A 107 11.02 12.53 14.84
C TYR A 107 10.39 11.55 13.85
N ALA A 108 9.18 11.83 13.36
CA ALA A 108 8.45 11.00 12.40
C ALA A 108 8.35 9.52 12.84
N THR A 109 8.21 9.29 14.14
CA THR A 109 8.04 7.96 14.74
C THR A 109 6.61 7.46 14.49
N GLU A 110 6.32 7.20 13.22
CA GLU A 110 5.01 6.77 12.73
C GLU A 110 5.11 5.80 11.54
N CYS A 111 4.17 4.86 11.50
CA CYS A 111 3.97 3.98 10.36
C CYS A 111 2.49 3.83 10.05
N PHE A 112 2.18 3.46 8.81
CA PHE A 112 0.80 3.32 8.36
C PHE A 112 0.66 2.17 7.38
N GLU A 113 -0.58 1.75 7.19
CA GLU A 113 -1.00 0.81 6.16
C GLU A 113 -2.03 1.41 5.21
N GLY A 114 -2.20 0.75 4.08
CA GLY A 114 -3.11 1.17 3.04
C GLY A 114 -3.75 -0.02 2.35
N MET A 115 -5.05 -0.16 2.55
CA MET A 115 -5.88 -1.19 1.91
C MET A 115 -7.22 -0.60 1.49
N LYS A 116 -8.00 -1.37 0.75
CA LYS A 116 -9.34 -0.98 0.34
C LYS A 116 -10.36 -2.00 0.84
N ILE A 117 -11.55 -1.49 1.14
CA ILE A 117 -12.74 -2.25 1.50
C ILE A 117 -13.65 -2.20 0.27
N TYR A 118 -14.17 -3.33 -0.18
CA TYR A 118 -14.97 -3.40 -1.42
C TYR A 118 -16.38 -3.84 -1.13
N ARG A 119 -17.35 -3.27 -1.85
CA ARG A 119 -18.65 -3.91 -2.07
C ARG A 119 -18.57 -4.73 -3.35
N GLY A 120 -18.57 -6.05 -3.22
CA GLY A 120 -18.60 -6.95 -4.36
C GLY A 120 -19.89 -6.87 -5.17
N TYR A 121 -19.85 -7.36 -6.41
CA TYR A 121 -21.04 -7.48 -7.26
C TYR A 121 -22.03 -8.55 -6.75
N ASP A 122 -21.55 -9.46 -5.89
CA ASP A 122 -22.38 -10.39 -5.13
C ASP A 122 -22.93 -9.79 -3.82
N SER A 123 -22.86 -8.46 -3.67
CA SER A 123 -23.33 -7.71 -2.52
C SER A 123 -22.61 -8.00 -1.19
N LYS A 124 -21.44 -8.65 -1.17
CA LYS A 124 -20.66 -8.89 0.05
C LYS A 124 -19.56 -7.83 0.27
N LEU A 125 -19.28 -7.51 1.53
CA LEU A 125 -18.10 -6.73 1.90
C LEU A 125 -16.85 -7.60 1.81
N ARG A 126 -15.76 -7.04 1.28
CA ARG A 126 -14.47 -7.73 1.16
C ARG A 126 -13.27 -6.85 1.51
N ILE A 127 -12.20 -7.51 1.94
CA ILE A 127 -10.87 -6.92 2.10
C ILE A 127 -9.87 -7.81 1.35
N PHE A 128 -8.96 -7.20 0.59
CA PHE A 128 -7.99 -7.93 -0.21
C PHE A 128 -6.70 -8.18 0.58
N ARG A 129 -6.38 -9.45 0.86
CA ARG A 129 -5.17 -9.93 1.56
C ARG A 129 -4.79 -9.12 2.82
N PRO A 130 -5.74 -8.87 3.75
CA PRO A 130 -5.49 -8.04 4.93
C PRO A 130 -4.36 -8.59 5.82
N ASP A 131 -4.15 -9.90 5.84
CA ASP A 131 -3.06 -10.58 6.55
C ASP A 131 -1.68 -10.03 6.16
N ARG A 132 -1.47 -9.77 4.85
CA ARG A 132 -0.21 -9.25 4.31
C ARG A 132 0.02 -7.80 4.73
N ASN A 133 -1.03 -6.98 4.75
CA ASN A 133 -0.95 -5.63 5.27
C ASN A 133 -0.62 -5.62 6.77
N CYS A 134 -1.29 -6.47 7.58
CA CYS A 134 -1.05 -6.53 9.02
C CYS A 134 0.37 -6.98 9.36
N CYS A 135 0.88 -7.99 8.64
CA CYS A 135 2.28 -8.42 8.75
C CYS A 135 3.26 -7.29 8.40
N ARG A 136 3.01 -6.52 7.34
CA ARG A 136 3.87 -5.41 6.95
C ARG A 136 3.79 -4.23 7.92
N MET A 137 2.64 -3.98 8.54
CA MET A 137 2.50 -3.00 9.61
C MET A 137 3.37 -3.38 10.81
N LEU A 138 3.39 -4.66 11.22
CA LEU A 138 4.27 -5.14 12.28
C LEU A 138 5.77 -4.95 11.92
N LYS A 139 6.17 -5.29 10.69
CA LYS A 139 7.54 -5.01 10.20
C LYS A 139 7.89 -3.52 10.28
N SER A 140 6.92 -2.65 9.98
CA SER A 140 7.11 -1.20 9.99
C SER A 140 7.21 -0.66 11.41
N ALA A 141 6.28 -1.00 12.30
CA ALA A 141 6.26 -0.58 13.69
C ALA A 141 7.57 -0.96 14.41
N THR A 142 7.99 -2.22 14.28
CA THR A 142 9.20 -2.73 14.93
C THR A 142 10.49 -2.09 14.39
N ARG A 143 10.51 -1.65 13.11
CA ARG A 143 11.66 -0.96 12.51
C ARG A 143 11.92 0.41 13.13
N ILE A 144 10.87 1.09 13.60
CA ILE A 144 10.91 2.44 14.20
C ILE A 144 10.58 2.43 15.70
N ALA A 145 10.87 1.30 16.37
CA ALA A 145 10.76 1.15 17.81
C ALA A 145 9.36 1.32 18.44
N LEU A 146 8.31 1.39 17.62
CA LEU A 146 6.91 1.30 18.08
C LEU A 146 6.60 -0.11 18.63
N PRO A 147 5.58 -0.25 19.49
CA PRO A 147 5.22 -1.54 20.08
C PRO A 147 4.79 -2.55 19.02
N ALA A 148 5.22 -3.80 19.19
CA ALA A 148 4.71 -4.91 18.42
C ALA A 148 3.29 -5.31 18.85
N PHE A 149 2.64 -6.11 18.02
CA PHE A 149 1.31 -6.67 18.19
C PHE A 149 1.20 -7.95 17.36
N ASP A 150 0.23 -8.82 17.68
CA ASP A 150 -0.11 -9.93 16.79
C ASP A 150 -0.85 -9.39 15.54
N PRO A 151 -0.35 -9.62 14.32
CA PRO A 151 -1.02 -9.21 13.09
C PRO A 151 -2.47 -9.72 12.97
N LYS A 152 -2.80 -10.88 13.57
CA LYS A 152 -4.16 -11.44 13.55
C LYS A 152 -5.13 -10.58 14.36
N GLU A 153 -4.68 -9.99 15.47
CA GLU A 153 -5.51 -9.11 16.30
C GLU A 153 -5.78 -7.78 15.59
N LEU A 154 -4.78 -7.23 14.89
CA LEU A 154 -5.00 -6.08 14.01
C LEU A 154 -5.99 -6.41 12.88
N GLN A 155 -5.89 -7.59 12.26
CA GLN A 155 -6.82 -8.01 11.22
C GLN A 155 -8.26 -8.10 11.75
N LYS A 156 -8.48 -8.68 12.94
CA LYS A 156 -9.79 -8.73 13.59
C LYS A 156 -10.37 -7.32 13.83
N LEU A 157 -9.55 -6.35 14.23
CA LEU A 157 -9.98 -4.95 14.39
C LEU A 157 -10.40 -4.33 13.06
N ILE A 158 -9.64 -4.58 11.99
CA ILE A 158 -9.98 -4.15 10.63
C ILE A 158 -11.31 -4.75 10.17
N GLU A 159 -11.50 -6.06 10.35
CA GLU A 159 -12.75 -6.74 10.00
C GLU A 159 -13.93 -6.22 10.83
N THR A 160 -13.73 -5.96 12.12
CA THR A 160 -14.75 -5.38 13.01
C THR A 160 -15.16 -3.98 12.55
N PHE A 161 -14.19 -3.14 12.15
CA PHE A 161 -14.48 -1.82 11.58
C PHE A 161 -15.33 -1.93 10.31
N VAL A 162 -14.95 -2.82 9.39
CA VAL A 162 -15.67 -3.04 8.13
C VAL A 162 -17.08 -3.55 8.39
N ALA A 163 -17.26 -4.46 9.35
CA ALA A 163 -18.54 -5.00 9.72
C ALA A 163 -19.53 -3.91 10.18
N VAL A 164 -19.03 -2.90 10.92
CA VAL A 164 -19.84 -1.82 11.49
C VAL A 164 -20.12 -0.70 10.47
N ASP A 165 -19.08 -0.16 9.81
CA ASP A 165 -19.26 1.01 8.92
C ASP A 165 -19.62 0.62 7.48
N GLY A 166 -19.29 -0.60 7.06
CA GLY A 166 -19.36 -1.01 5.67
C GLY A 166 -20.79 -1.09 5.10
N GLU A 167 -21.80 -1.47 5.90
CA GLU A 167 -23.18 -1.56 5.43
C GLU A 167 -23.67 -0.19 4.90
N LYS A 168 -23.45 0.87 5.68
CA LYS A 168 -23.87 2.22 5.33
C LYS A 168 -22.98 2.84 4.25
N TRP A 169 -21.65 2.79 4.44
CA TRP A 169 -20.70 3.53 3.60
C TRP A 169 -20.40 2.85 2.27
N LEU A 170 -20.71 1.56 2.15
CA LEU A 170 -20.63 0.78 0.92
C LEU A 170 -21.95 0.03 0.73
N PRO A 171 -23.07 0.72 0.43
CA PRO A 171 -24.38 0.10 0.42
C PRO A 171 -24.52 -0.95 -0.69
N LYS A 172 -25.37 -1.95 -0.47
CA LYS A 172 -25.64 -3.03 -1.45
C LYS A 172 -26.20 -2.50 -2.79
N SER A 173 -26.81 -1.31 -2.79
CA SER A 173 -27.28 -0.61 -3.99
C SER A 173 -26.14 -0.05 -4.87
N ARG A 174 -24.89 -0.04 -4.38
CA ARG A 174 -23.70 0.47 -5.09
C ARG A 174 -22.60 -0.60 -5.17
N PRO A 175 -22.84 -1.75 -5.82
CA PRO A 175 -21.79 -2.74 -6.04
C PRO A 175 -20.64 -2.17 -6.89
N GLY A 176 -19.44 -2.72 -6.75
CA GLY A 176 -18.25 -2.23 -7.44
C GLY A 176 -17.63 -0.98 -6.82
N SER A 177 -18.13 -0.52 -5.67
CA SER A 177 -17.58 0.62 -4.92
C SER A 177 -16.56 0.18 -3.87
N PHE A 178 -15.72 1.13 -3.43
CA PHE A 178 -14.72 0.88 -2.40
C PHE A 178 -14.50 2.09 -1.49
N LEU A 179 -13.95 1.83 -0.30
CA LEU A 179 -13.37 2.82 0.61
C LEU A 179 -11.88 2.56 0.77
N TYR A 180 -11.11 3.59 1.07
CA TYR A 180 -9.70 3.43 1.44
C TYR A 180 -9.57 3.37 2.96
N MET A 181 -8.97 2.30 3.48
CA MET A 181 -8.72 2.13 4.90
C MET A 181 -7.25 2.42 5.24
N ARG A 182 -7.04 3.11 6.37
CA ARG A 182 -5.76 3.64 6.85
C ARG A 182 -5.52 3.25 8.32
N PRO A 183 -5.04 2.03 8.62
CA PRO A 183 -4.43 1.76 9.92
C PRO A 183 -3.15 2.58 10.07
N THR A 184 -2.93 3.17 11.23
CA THR A 184 -1.79 4.04 11.51
C THR A 184 -1.35 3.87 12.95
N MET A 185 -0.04 3.88 13.20
CA MET A 185 0.52 3.85 14.55
C MET A 185 1.52 4.99 14.70
N ILE A 186 1.39 5.75 15.78
CA ILE A 186 2.21 6.92 16.09
C ILE A 186 2.76 6.81 17.52
N ALA A 187 3.97 7.33 17.75
CA ALA A 187 4.47 7.59 19.09
C ALA A 187 3.86 8.88 19.65
N ASN A 188 3.15 8.79 20.78
CA ASN A 188 2.45 9.92 21.39
C ASN A 188 2.92 10.22 22.82
N ASP A 189 4.12 9.77 23.19
CA ASP A 189 4.78 10.14 24.45
C ASP A 189 5.19 11.61 24.46
N ASP A 190 5.05 12.25 25.61
CA ASP A 190 5.09 13.70 25.80
C ASP A 190 6.50 14.27 26.03
N HIS A 191 7.52 13.67 25.41
CA HIS A 191 8.93 13.98 25.66
C HIS A 191 9.74 14.28 24.40
N LEU A 192 10.60 15.30 24.45
CA LEU A 192 11.46 15.73 23.34
C LEU A 192 12.75 14.91 23.18
N GLY A 193 13.19 14.16 24.19
CA GLY A 193 14.39 13.34 24.06
C GLY A 193 14.23 12.25 22.98
N VAL A 194 15.26 12.09 22.13
CA VAL A 194 15.30 11.01 21.12
C VAL A 194 15.54 9.68 21.82
N GLN A 195 14.45 8.93 22.07
CA GLN A 195 14.46 7.65 22.75
C GLN A 195 13.37 6.72 22.22
N ARG A 196 13.37 5.46 22.66
CA ARG A 196 12.25 4.54 22.39
C ARG A 196 10.97 5.12 23.00
N PRO A 197 9.86 5.19 22.25
CA PRO A 197 8.60 5.71 22.77
C PRO A 197 8.11 4.96 24.01
N LYS A 198 7.61 5.70 25.00
CA LYS A 198 6.94 5.13 26.19
C LYS A 198 5.42 5.04 26.06
N ALA A 199 4.86 5.68 25.04
CA ALA A 199 3.46 5.62 24.69
C ALA A 199 3.30 5.60 23.17
N ALA A 200 2.29 4.88 22.69
CA ALA A 200 1.91 4.87 21.30
C ALA A 200 0.39 4.80 21.13
N LEU A 201 -0.09 5.28 19.99
CA LEU A 201 -1.48 5.21 19.59
C LEU A 201 -1.59 4.48 18.26
N LEU A 202 -2.32 3.36 18.25
CA LEU A 202 -2.84 2.74 17.04
C LEU A 202 -4.22 3.33 16.73
N TYR A 203 -4.45 3.75 15.50
CA TYR A 203 -5.78 4.12 15.04
C TYR A 203 -6.10 3.61 13.63
N ILE A 204 -7.38 3.38 13.35
CA ILE A 204 -7.87 2.91 12.05
C ILE A 204 -9.01 3.83 11.62
N VAL A 205 -8.90 4.37 10.41
CA VAL A 205 -9.94 5.17 9.75
C VAL A 205 -10.19 4.64 8.36
N ALA A 206 -11.38 4.89 7.80
CA ALA A 206 -11.66 4.73 6.39
C ALA A 206 -12.13 6.05 5.79
N CYS A 207 -11.78 6.31 4.54
CA CYS A 207 -12.20 7.49 3.79
C CYS A 207 -12.75 7.13 2.41
N CYS A 208 -13.67 7.97 1.95
CA CYS A 208 -14.05 8.00 0.54
C CYS A 208 -12.82 8.38 -0.29
N PHE A 209 -12.60 7.64 -1.37
CA PHE A 209 -11.44 7.81 -2.22
C PHE A 209 -11.86 7.64 -3.68
N PRO A 210 -11.45 8.52 -4.61
CA PRO A 210 -11.88 8.45 -5.99
C PRO A 210 -11.30 7.22 -6.70
N SER A 211 -12.05 6.67 -7.65
CA SER A 211 -11.50 5.67 -8.55
C SER A 211 -10.51 6.36 -9.49
N LEU A 212 -9.22 6.09 -9.30
CA LEU A 212 -8.19 6.72 -10.12
C LEU A 212 -8.06 6.08 -11.52
N ASP A 213 -8.79 4.98 -11.77
CA ASP A 213 -8.86 4.32 -13.07
C ASP A 213 -9.58 5.16 -14.13
N THR A 214 -10.54 5.99 -13.71
CA THR A 214 -11.26 6.91 -14.61
C THR A 214 -10.41 8.13 -14.99
N GLY A 215 -9.43 8.48 -14.17
CA GLY A 215 -8.55 9.65 -14.38
C GLY A 215 -7.45 9.44 -15.42
N ILE A 216 -7.10 8.19 -15.75
CA ILE A 216 -6.14 7.87 -16.84
C ILE A 216 -6.78 8.09 -18.23
N GLY A 217 -8.10 8.34 -18.28
CA GLY A 217 -8.85 8.70 -19.49
C GLY A 217 -9.67 10.00 -19.41
N ASN A 218 -9.56 10.79 -18.34
CA ASN A 218 -10.31 12.06 -18.17
C ASN A 218 -9.42 13.19 -17.61
N LEU A 219 -8.28 13.44 -18.25
CA LEU A 219 -7.59 14.72 -18.09
C LEU A 219 -8.21 15.72 -19.08
N ALA A 220 -9.16 16.50 -18.56
CA ALA A 220 -9.88 17.62 -19.15
C ALA A 220 -10.96 17.29 -20.21
N PRO A 221 -12.14 17.94 -20.18
CA PRO A 221 -12.95 18.07 -21.38
C PRO A 221 -12.17 18.96 -22.34
N THR A 222 -11.50 18.36 -23.32
CA THR A 222 -11.09 19.10 -24.51
C THR A 222 -12.34 19.51 -25.25
N VAL A 223 -12.81 20.73 -24.95
CA VAL A 223 -13.59 21.51 -25.89
C VAL A 223 -12.66 21.73 -27.10
N ASN A 224 -12.70 20.79 -28.05
CA ASN A 224 -12.39 20.92 -29.48
C ASN A 224 -12.07 19.51 -30.03
N GLY A 225 -12.97 19.02 -30.88
CA GLY A 225 -12.92 17.68 -31.47
C GLY A 225 -11.72 17.46 -32.37
N SER A 226 -10.70 16.78 -31.85
CA SER A 226 -9.69 16.09 -32.64
C SER A 226 -9.61 14.64 -32.19
N ASP A 227 -9.83 13.71 -33.14
CA ASP A 227 -9.75 12.25 -32.99
C ASP A 227 -8.31 11.75 -32.71
N GLU A 228 -7.61 12.32 -31.75
CA GLU A 228 -6.39 11.71 -31.21
C GLU A 228 -6.79 10.70 -30.12
N LYS A 229 -6.62 9.42 -30.42
CA LYS A 229 -6.70 8.34 -29.42
C LYS A 229 -5.70 8.65 -28.30
N GLN A 230 -6.18 9.26 -27.22
CA GLN A 230 -5.36 9.65 -26.09
C GLN A 230 -4.66 8.42 -25.52
N LYS A 231 -3.33 8.38 -25.59
CA LYS A 231 -2.53 7.27 -25.01
C LYS A 231 -2.87 7.16 -23.52
N THR A 232 -3.49 6.06 -23.12
CA THR A 232 -3.89 5.83 -21.72
C THR A 232 -2.70 5.29 -20.92
N GLY A 233 -2.11 6.10 -20.04
CA GLY A 233 -1.06 5.63 -19.13
C GLY A 233 -0.36 6.74 -18.35
N LEU A 234 0.34 6.31 -17.29
CA LEU A 234 1.19 7.20 -16.50
C LEU A 234 2.40 7.64 -17.33
N LYS A 235 2.77 8.90 -17.15
CA LYS A 235 4.02 9.49 -17.62
C LYS A 235 4.94 9.58 -16.42
N LEU A 236 6.10 8.95 -16.48
CA LEU A 236 7.04 8.91 -15.37
C LEU A 236 8.23 9.81 -15.64
N LEU A 237 8.65 10.58 -14.64
CA LEU A 237 9.92 11.30 -14.65
C LEU A 237 10.94 10.48 -13.88
N ALA A 238 11.98 9.98 -14.54
CA ALA A 238 13.07 9.28 -13.86
C ALA A 238 13.83 10.23 -12.93
N SER A 239 14.08 9.79 -11.69
CA SER A 239 14.74 10.61 -10.68
C SER A 239 16.20 10.91 -11.03
N LYS A 240 16.72 12.03 -10.52
CA LYS A 240 18.12 12.43 -10.64
C LYS A 240 18.98 11.66 -9.64
N GLU A 241 20.30 11.66 -9.82
CA GLU A 241 21.26 10.94 -8.97
C GLU A 241 21.24 11.43 -7.51
N ASP A 242 20.98 12.72 -7.29
CA ASP A 242 20.84 13.35 -5.97
C ASP A 242 19.45 13.16 -5.33
N THR A 243 18.51 12.56 -6.06
CA THR A 243 17.12 12.40 -5.66
C THR A 243 16.81 10.91 -5.46
N VAL A 244 17.19 10.40 -4.29
CA VAL A 244 17.08 8.97 -3.94
C VAL A 244 15.96 8.73 -2.93
N ARG A 245 15.07 7.79 -3.22
CA ARG A 245 13.94 7.42 -2.35
C ARG A 245 14.37 6.62 -1.12
N ALA A 246 15.29 5.68 -1.31
CA ALA A 246 15.78 4.76 -0.29
C ALA A 246 17.15 4.19 -0.70
N TRP A 247 17.95 3.79 0.29
CA TRP A 247 19.29 3.25 0.08
C TRP A 247 19.52 1.99 0.93
N PRO A 248 20.46 1.11 0.54
CA PRO A 248 20.82 -0.07 1.33
C PRO A 248 21.20 0.29 2.76
N GLY A 249 20.70 -0.47 3.74
CA GLY A 249 20.83 -0.15 5.17
C GLY A 249 19.80 0.84 5.72
N GLY A 250 19.04 1.52 4.84
CA GLY A 250 17.93 2.39 5.20
C GLY A 250 16.67 1.62 5.65
N PHE A 251 15.51 2.23 5.45
CA PHE A 251 14.21 1.69 5.86
C PHE A 251 13.15 1.80 4.76
N GLY A 252 13.57 1.82 3.49
CA GLY A 252 12.67 1.88 2.33
C GLY A 252 11.70 0.69 2.21
N PHE A 253 12.06 -0.44 2.82
CA PHE A 253 11.20 -1.64 2.92
C PHE A 253 10.05 -1.53 3.93
N ALA A 254 10.06 -0.51 4.80
CA ALA A 254 9.05 -0.28 5.82
C ALA A 254 8.10 0.86 5.39
N LYS A 255 6.84 0.77 5.79
CA LYS A 255 5.80 1.75 5.43
C LYS A 255 5.71 2.86 6.49
N VAL A 256 6.79 3.63 6.62
CA VAL A 256 6.96 4.69 7.62
C VAL A 256 6.77 6.08 6.99
N GLY A 257 6.22 7.04 7.75
CA GLY A 257 5.93 8.40 7.24
C GLY A 257 7.15 9.10 6.64
N ALA A 258 8.32 8.91 7.25
CA ALA A 258 9.60 9.47 6.82
C ALA A 258 10.02 9.09 5.38
N ASN A 259 9.48 8.01 4.79
CA ASN A 259 9.75 7.63 3.40
C ASN A 259 8.95 8.45 2.37
N TYR A 260 7.98 9.26 2.79
CA TYR A 260 7.03 9.93 1.89
C TYR A 260 7.20 11.45 1.86
N GLY A 261 7.42 12.10 3.01
CA GLY A 261 7.57 13.56 3.09
C GLY A 261 8.65 14.11 2.14
N PRO A 262 9.91 13.63 2.21
CA PRO A 262 10.99 14.09 1.33
C PRO A 262 10.71 13.85 -0.17
N ALA A 263 9.90 12.85 -0.51
CA ALA A 263 9.58 12.52 -1.89
C ALA A 263 8.63 13.55 -2.56
N LEU A 264 7.93 14.37 -1.78
CA LEU A 264 6.97 15.34 -2.30
C LEU A 264 7.62 16.39 -3.20
N ILE A 265 8.84 16.84 -2.88
CA ILE A 265 9.56 17.84 -3.67
C ILE A 265 9.80 17.33 -5.10
N ALA A 266 10.29 16.09 -5.23
CA ALA A 266 10.53 15.47 -6.53
C ALA A 266 9.22 15.20 -7.28
N GLN A 267 8.16 14.82 -6.56
CA GLN A 267 6.84 14.59 -7.12
C GLN A 267 6.19 15.88 -7.65
N ASP A 268 6.39 17.01 -6.98
CA ASP A 268 5.92 18.31 -7.43
C ASP A 268 6.70 18.81 -8.65
N GLU A 269 8.03 18.60 -8.69
CA GLU A 269 8.83 18.86 -9.90
C GLU A 269 8.30 18.05 -11.10
N ALA A 270 8.04 16.76 -10.89
CA ALA A 270 7.50 15.88 -11.93
C ALA A 270 6.15 16.40 -12.45
N ARG A 271 5.23 16.76 -11.55
CA ARG A 271 3.90 17.29 -11.91
C ARG A 271 3.96 18.61 -12.64
N ALA A 272 4.80 19.54 -12.18
CA ALA A 272 5.01 20.83 -12.85
C ALA A 272 5.50 20.68 -14.29
N ARG A 273 6.19 19.56 -14.60
CA ARG A 273 6.70 19.21 -15.93
C ARG A 273 5.74 18.31 -16.74
N GLY A 274 4.51 18.08 -16.26
CA GLY A 274 3.50 17.28 -16.95
C GLY A 274 3.66 15.76 -16.79
N PHE A 275 4.47 15.32 -15.83
CA PHE A 275 4.59 13.90 -15.46
C PHE A 275 3.65 13.56 -14.30
N HIS A 276 3.17 12.32 -14.29
CA HIS A 276 2.22 11.86 -13.28
C HIS A 276 2.92 11.41 -11.99
N GLN A 277 4.07 10.75 -12.10
CA GLN A 277 4.83 10.20 -10.97
C GLN A 277 6.33 10.23 -11.24
N VAL A 278 7.15 10.10 -10.19
CA VAL A 278 8.60 9.87 -10.29
C VAL A 278 8.88 8.38 -10.50
N LEU A 279 9.79 8.01 -11.41
CA LEU A 279 10.41 6.68 -11.44
C LEU A 279 11.71 6.75 -10.65
N TRP A 280 11.76 6.10 -9.49
CA TRP A 280 12.88 6.17 -8.57
C TRP A 280 14.05 5.31 -9.05
N LEU A 281 15.20 5.96 -9.18
CA LEU A 281 16.47 5.32 -9.55
C LEU A 281 17.41 5.28 -8.36
N LEU A 282 18.31 4.29 -8.35
CA LEU A 282 19.38 4.18 -7.37
C LEU A 282 20.74 3.96 -8.04
N GLY A 283 21.74 4.69 -7.56
CA GLY A 283 23.14 4.51 -7.94
C GLY A 283 23.47 4.95 -9.37
N LYS A 284 24.76 4.88 -9.70
CA LYS A 284 25.30 5.32 -11.00
C LYS A 284 24.79 4.49 -12.18
N GLU A 285 24.52 3.22 -11.93
CA GLU A 285 23.94 2.28 -12.89
C GLU A 285 22.47 2.61 -13.21
N CYS A 286 21.84 3.52 -12.44
CA CYS A 286 20.43 3.88 -12.60
C CYS A 286 19.51 2.67 -12.43
N ASP A 287 19.72 1.92 -11.35
CA ASP A 287 18.88 0.78 -10.96
C ASP A 287 17.46 1.26 -10.75
N VAL A 288 16.50 0.61 -11.41
CA VAL A 288 15.08 0.94 -11.32
C VAL A 288 14.49 0.32 -10.06
N THR A 289 13.80 1.13 -9.25
CA THR A 289 13.27 0.69 -7.95
C THR A 289 11.73 0.69 -7.92
N GLU A 290 11.10 1.86 -7.85
CA GLU A 290 9.66 2.04 -7.68
C GLU A 290 9.14 3.21 -8.53
N ALA A 291 7.85 3.22 -8.85
CA ALA A 291 7.18 4.31 -9.55
C ALA A 291 6.24 5.04 -8.58
N GLY A 292 6.66 6.20 -8.10
CA GLY A 292 5.96 6.95 -7.07
C GLY A 292 5.92 6.16 -5.76
N ALA A 293 4.72 5.87 -5.28
CA ALA A 293 4.48 5.01 -4.12
C ALA A 293 4.06 3.57 -4.50
N SER A 294 4.32 3.14 -5.75
CA SER A 294 3.97 1.83 -6.28
C SER A 294 5.23 1.05 -6.68
N ASN A 295 5.18 -0.28 -6.60
CA ASN A 295 6.21 -1.11 -7.19
C ASN A 295 6.14 -1.00 -8.72
N PHE A 296 7.26 -1.18 -9.41
CA PHE A 296 7.33 -1.04 -10.87
C PHE A 296 7.66 -2.37 -11.54
N PHE A 297 6.98 -2.61 -12.66
CA PHE A 297 7.12 -3.80 -13.48
C PHE A 297 7.35 -3.41 -14.93
N VAL A 298 8.19 -4.20 -15.61
CA VAL A 298 8.32 -4.18 -17.07
C VAL A 298 8.03 -5.56 -17.63
N VAL A 299 7.43 -5.59 -18.81
CA VAL A 299 7.31 -6.78 -19.64
C VAL A 299 8.13 -6.55 -20.89
N TRP A 300 9.11 -7.40 -21.14
CA TRP A 300 9.94 -7.30 -22.33
C TRP A 300 10.24 -8.66 -22.95
N ARG A 301 10.80 -8.62 -24.15
CA ARG A 301 11.47 -9.74 -24.77
C ARG A 301 12.97 -9.67 -24.48
N THR A 302 13.56 -10.78 -24.03
CA THR A 302 15.02 -10.91 -23.93
C THR A 302 15.64 -10.92 -25.32
N ARG A 303 16.98 -10.79 -25.42
CA ARG A 303 17.68 -10.88 -26.71
C ARG A 303 17.52 -12.25 -27.38
N GLU A 304 17.30 -13.29 -26.59
CA GLU A 304 17.03 -14.67 -27.04
C GLU A 304 15.55 -14.91 -27.40
N GLY A 305 14.70 -13.88 -27.31
CA GLY A 305 13.31 -13.95 -27.76
C GLY A 305 12.30 -14.37 -26.69
N ARG A 306 12.72 -14.68 -25.46
CA ARG A 306 11.82 -15.07 -24.35
C ARG A 306 11.11 -13.86 -23.75
N VAL A 307 9.84 -13.99 -23.38
CA VAL A 307 9.08 -12.91 -22.72
C VAL A 307 9.26 -13.01 -21.20
N GLN A 308 9.59 -11.89 -20.56
CA GLN A 308 9.79 -11.81 -19.11
C GLN A 308 8.91 -10.72 -18.49
N LEU A 309 8.36 -11.00 -17.31
CA LEU A 309 7.81 -10.02 -16.37
C LEU A 309 8.87 -9.75 -15.31
N VAL A 310 9.40 -8.53 -15.28
CA VAL A 310 10.55 -8.17 -14.43
C VAL A 310 10.16 -7.12 -13.40
N THR A 311 10.62 -7.30 -12.16
CA THR A 311 10.50 -6.30 -11.09
C THR A 311 11.71 -6.35 -10.16
N ALA A 312 11.93 -5.26 -9.43
CA ALA A 312 13.09 -5.12 -8.54
C ALA A 312 12.98 -6.10 -7.36
N PRO A 313 14.11 -6.66 -6.88
CA PRO A 313 14.10 -7.67 -5.83
C PRO A 313 13.98 -7.01 -4.44
N LEU A 314 13.56 -7.77 -3.44
CA LEU A 314 13.39 -7.29 -2.06
C LEU A 314 14.67 -7.40 -1.21
N GLY A 315 15.70 -8.09 -1.70
CA GLY A 315 16.90 -8.48 -0.92
C GLY A 315 17.65 -7.30 -0.28
N ASP A 316 17.78 -6.20 -1.01
CA ASP A 316 18.52 -5.01 -0.55
C ASP A 316 17.73 -4.14 0.45
N LYS A 317 16.46 -4.50 0.73
CA LYS A 317 15.57 -3.77 1.65
C LYS A 317 15.33 -2.30 1.29
N ILE A 318 15.44 -1.96 0.01
CA ILE A 318 15.13 -0.63 -0.53
C ILE A 318 13.76 -0.54 -1.19
N ILE A 319 13.09 -1.65 -1.44
CA ILE A 319 11.79 -1.74 -2.09
C ILE A 319 10.73 -2.06 -1.04
N LEU A 320 9.58 -1.41 -1.10
CA LEU A 320 8.45 -1.76 -0.24
C LEU A 320 7.84 -3.08 -0.74
N ASP A 321 7.67 -4.05 0.15
CA ASP A 321 7.03 -5.33 -0.18
C ASP A 321 5.51 -5.14 -0.40
N GLY A 322 5.13 -4.72 -1.60
CA GLY A 322 3.76 -4.42 -1.99
C GLY A 322 2.86 -5.65 -2.03
N VAL A 323 1.68 -5.57 -1.40
CA VAL A 323 0.65 -6.63 -1.49
C VAL A 323 0.24 -6.86 -2.95
N THR A 324 0.05 -5.78 -3.72
CA THR A 324 -0.28 -5.89 -5.15
C THR A 324 0.88 -6.46 -5.98
N ARG A 325 2.13 -6.04 -5.71
CA ARG A 325 3.34 -6.63 -6.34
C ARG A 325 3.39 -8.14 -6.13
N ARG A 326 3.19 -8.58 -4.89
CA ARG A 326 3.16 -10.00 -4.53
C ARG A 326 2.08 -10.76 -5.27
N SER A 327 0.85 -10.24 -5.27
CA SER A 327 -0.26 -10.86 -5.99
C SER A 327 -0.04 -10.92 -7.51
N VAL A 328 0.60 -9.90 -8.11
CA VAL A 328 0.98 -9.93 -9.53
C VAL A 328 1.96 -11.06 -9.82
N ILE A 329 3.01 -11.21 -8.99
CA ILE A 329 4.01 -12.27 -9.15
C ILE A 329 3.38 -13.65 -8.99
N GLU A 330 2.55 -13.83 -7.97
CA GLU A 330 1.86 -15.10 -7.68
C GLU A 330 0.91 -15.48 -8.83
N LEU A 331 0.03 -14.57 -9.28
CA LEU A 331 -0.87 -14.83 -10.40
C LEU A 331 -0.15 -15.04 -11.73
N ALA A 332 0.93 -14.30 -12.00
CA ALA A 332 1.70 -14.49 -13.22
C ALA A 332 2.39 -15.87 -13.24
N LYS A 333 2.96 -16.31 -12.11
CA LYS A 333 3.54 -17.66 -11.99
C LYS A 333 2.48 -18.76 -12.10
N GLU A 334 1.29 -18.54 -11.57
CA GLU A 334 0.20 -19.52 -11.60
C GLU A 334 -0.44 -19.63 -13.00
N ARG A 335 -0.78 -18.49 -13.61
CA ARG A 335 -1.64 -18.44 -14.80
C ARG A 335 -0.91 -18.20 -16.11
N LEU A 336 0.37 -17.77 -16.07
CA LEU A 336 1.12 -17.38 -17.25
C LEU A 336 2.48 -18.09 -17.41
N ALA A 337 2.84 -19.05 -16.55
CA ALA A 337 4.18 -19.68 -16.56
C ALA A 337 4.63 -20.24 -17.92
N GLU A 338 3.70 -20.72 -18.76
CA GLU A 338 4.02 -21.23 -20.10
C GLU A 338 4.37 -20.12 -21.11
N ASN A 339 3.95 -18.89 -20.83
CA ASN A 339 4.02 -17.76 -21.76
C ASN A 339 4.96 -16.63 -21.30
N ILE A 340 5.26 -16.55 -20.00
CA ILE A 340 6.08 -15.50 -19.41
C ILE A 340 6.94 -16.03 -18.27
N GLU A 341 8.21 -15.68 -18.28
CA GLU A 341 9.13 -15.94 -17.19
C GLU A 341 9.05 -14.79 -16.18
N VAL A 342 8.74 -15.08 -14.91
CA VAL A 342 8.66 -14.05 -13.85
C VAL A 342 10.02 -13.93 -13.16
N VAL A 343 10.65 -12.76 -13.28
CA VAL A 343 12.02 -12.51 -12.81
C VAL A 343 12.05 -11.38 -11.79
N GLU A 344 12.54 -11.68 -10.59
CA GLU A 344 12.85 -10.68 -9.57
C GLU A 344 14.36 -10.41 -9.58
N ARG A 345 14.80 -9.33 -10.23
CA ARG A 345 16.23 -8.98 -10.36
C ARG A 345 16.42 -7.48 -10.43
N LYS A 346 17.64 -7.00 -10.17
CA LYS A 346 18.02 -5.63 -10.51
C LYS A 346 18.00 -5.45 -12.02
N TYR A 347 17.54 -4.29 -12.45
CA TYR A 347 17.55 -3.87 -13.84
C TYR A 347 17.68 -2.36 -13.92
N THR A 348 18.28 -1.89 -14.99
CA THR A 348 18.67 -0.47 -15.14
C THR A 348 17.78 0.26 -16.13
N MET A 349 17.79 1.60 -16.06
CA MET A 349 17.18 2.42 -17.11
C MET A 349 17.82 2.20 -18.48
N TYR A 350 19.10 1.86 -18.55
CA TYR A 350 19.78 1.59 -19.82
C TYR A 350 19.26 0.31 -20.47
N GLU A 351 18.93 -0.73 -19.69
CA GLU A 351 18.27 -1.93 -20.22
C GLU A 351 16.87 -1.62 -20.77
N ILE A 352 16.12 -0.73 -20.09
CA ILE A 352 14.80 -0.27 -20.58
C ILE A 352 14.96 0.53 -21.87
N GLU A 353 15.88 1.47 -21.92
CA GLU A 353 16.17 2.28 -23.10
C GLU A 353 16.55 1.39 -24.29
N GLU A 354 17.49 0.46 -24.11
CA GLU A 354 17.89 -0.49 -25.14
C GLU A 354 16.69 -1.34 -25.62
N ALA A 355 15.85 -1.80 -24.68
CA ALA A 355 14.67 -2.58 -25.02
C ALA A 355 13.64 -1.77 -25.81
N VAL A 356 13.49 -0.46 -25.54
CA VAL A 356 12.62 0.43 -26.33
C VAL A 356 13.18 0.62 -27.73
N GLU A 357 14.46 0.93 -27.87
CA GLU A 357 15.12 1.14 -29.16
C GLU A 357 15.06 -0.09 -30.07
N GLN A 358 15.14 -1.29 -29.47
CA GLN A 358 15.09 -2.55 -30.20
C GLN A 358 13.66 -3.11 -30.35
N GLY A 359 12.62 -2.38 -29.94
CA GLY A 359 11.23 -2.85 -30.01
C GLY A 359 10.95 -4.10 -29.16
N ARG A 360 11.75 -4.33 -28.11
CA ARG A 360 11.65 -5.45 -27.18
C ARG A 360 10.86 -5.14 -25.92
N LEU A 361 10.73 -3.87 -25.50
CA LEU A 361 9.87 -3.49 -24.38
C LEU A 361 8.40 -3.59 -24.82
N LEU A 362 7.63 -4.46 -24.18
CA LEU A 362 6.23 -4.72 -24.54
C LEU A 362 5.27 -3.87 -23.70
N GLU A 363 5.49 -3.82 -22.38
CA GLU A 363 4.61 -3.11 -21.44
C GLU A 363 5.40 -2.63 -20.22
N ALA A 364 4.91 -1.61 -19.54
CA ALA A 364 5.33 -1.30 -18.18
C ALA A 364 4.15 -0.80 -17.36
N PHE A 365 4.18 -1.05 -16.05
CA PHE A 365 3.09 -0.65 -15.17
C PHE A 365 3.55 -0.48 -13.72
N GLY A 366 2.86 0.41 -13.00
CA GLY A 366 2.94 0.52 -11.55
C GLY A 366 1.95 -0.44 -10.87
N ALA A 367 2.36 -1.03 -9.75
CA ALA A 367 1.55 -1.93 -8.94
C ALA A 367 1.45 -1.44 -7.48
N GLY A 368 0.24 -1.09 -7.03
CA GLY A 368 0.01 -0.58 -5.67
C GLY A 368 -1.47 -0.29 -5.37
N THR A 369 -1.87 -0.26 -4.10
CA THR A 369 -3.28 -0.22 -3.66
C THR A 369 -4.13 0.89 -4.31
N ALA A 370 -3.56 2.05 -4.64
CA ALA A 370 -4.32 3.18 -5.18
C ALA A 370 -4.91 2.87 -6.57
N TYR A 371 -4.09 2.42 -7.52
CA TYR A 371 -4.49 2.10 -8.89
C TYR A 371 -4.63 0.58 -9.15
N PHE A 372 -4.21 -0.23 -8.19
CA PHE A 372 -3.84 -1.64 -8.35
C PHE A 372 -2.78 -1.87 -9.41
N ILE A 373 -3.16 -1.70 -10.68
CA ILE A 373 -2.30 -1.81 -11.85
C ILE A 373 -2.55 -0.58 -12.73
N ALA A 374 -1.51 0.25 -12.88
CA ALA A 374 -1.55 1.44 -13.71
C ALA A 374 -0.57 1.30 -14.89
N PRO A 375 -1.03 1.26 -16.15
CA PRO A 375 -0.14 1.23 -17.31
C PRO A 375 0.74 2.47 -17.34
N VAL A 376 1.96 2.34 -17.84
CA VAL A 376 2.89 3.43 -18.11
C VAL A 376 3.00 3.60 -19.62
N SER A 377 2.82 4.83 -20.09
CA SER A 377 2.89 5.15 -21.52
C SER A 377 4.21 5.81 -21.91
N LEU A 378 4.90 6.44 -20.96
CA LEU A 378 6.12 7.20 -21.22
C LEU A 378 7.01 7.25 -19.98
N ILE A 379 8.32 7.10 -20.18
CA ILE A 379 9.34 7.37 -19.17
C ILE A 379 10.30 8.42 -19.73
N HIS A 380 10.41 9.56 -19.05
CA HIS A 380 11.43 10.56 -19.37
C HIS A 380 12.70 10.27 -18.60
N PHE A 381 13.78 10.03 -19.33
CA PHE A 381 15.10 9.71 -18.78
C PHE A 381 16.17 10.53 -19.49
N ARG A 382 16.91 11.33 -18.72
CA ARG A 382 18.08 12.10 -19.19
C ARG A 382 17.83 12.91 -20.48
N GLY A 383 16.69 13.61 -20.53
CA GLY A 383 16.34 14.47 -21.67
C GLY A 383 15.69 13.73 -22.83
N LYS A 384 15.49 12.42 -22.73
CA LYS A 384 14.85 11.59 -23.75
C LYS A 384 13.53 11.01 -23.25
N ASP A 385 12.53 11.03 -24.11
CA ASP A 385 11.26 10.38 -23.88
C ASP A 385 11.29 8.96 -24.45
N LEU A 386 11.14 7.98 -23.56
CA LEU A 386 10.99 6.58 -23.91
C LEU A 386 9.51 6.25 -23.97
N GLU A 387 8.95 6.25 -25.19
CA GLU A 387 7.55 5.87 -25.40
C GLU A 387 7.38 4.35 -25.28
N ILE A 388 6.38 3.93 -24.50
CA ILE A 388 6.05 2.52 -24.34
C ILE A 388 4.90 2.23 -25.30
N GLN A 389 5.21 1.53 -26.39
CA GLN A 389 4.21 1.17 -27.39
C GLN A 389 3.30 0.07 -26.85
N THR A 390 2.05 0.40 -26.58
CA THR A 390 1.02 -0.61 -26.36
C THR A 390 0.31 -0.91 -27.68
N ALA A 391 0.03 -2.19 -27.95
CA ALA A 391 -0.73 -2.57 -29.13
C ALA A 391 -2.08 -1.82 -29.12
N ALA A 392 -2.29 -0.96 -30.12
CA ALA A 392 -3.51 -0.20 -30.37
C ALA A 392 -3.90 0.90 -29.34
N GLY A 393 -2.95 1.47 -28.59
CA GLY A 393 -3.23 2.63 -27.72
C GLY A 393 -4.08 2.33 -26.48
N SER A 394 -4.34 1.05 -26.19
CA SER A 394 -4.97 0.55 -24.97
C SER A 394 -3.93 0.18 -23.90
N SER A 395 -4.38 -0.13 -22.67
CA SER A 395 -3.54 -0.89 -21.72
C SER A 395 -3.01 -2.17 -22.37
N GLY A 396 -1.72 -2.49 -22.20
CA GLY A 396 -1.11 -3.70 -22.76
C GLY A 396 -1.80 -4.99 -22.28
N LYS A 397 -1.61 -6.10 -23.02
CA LYS A 397 -2.24 -7.41 -22.78
C LYS A 397 -2.03 -7.91 -21.35
N TYR A 398 -0.79 -7.93 -20.88
CA TYR A 398 -0.44 -8.48 -19.56
C TYR A 398 -0.95 -7.58 -18.43
N THR A 399 -0.82 -6.27 -18.61
CA THR A 399 -1.33 -5.25 -17.69
C THR A 399 -2.84 -5.40 -17.51
N LEU A 400 -3.59 -5.57 -18.61
CA LEU A 400 -5.05 -5.74 -18.58
C LEU A 400 -5.46 -7.07 -17.93
N LEU A 401 -4.78 -8.17 -18.26
CA LEU A 401 -5.06 -9.48 -17.66
C LEU A 401 -4.87 -9.45 -16.13
N LEU A 402 -3.71 -8.99 -15.67
CA LEU A 402 -3.39 -8.90 -14.24
C LEU A 402 -4.38 -8.00 -13.50
N LYS A 403 -4.71 -6.83 -14.09
CA LYS A 403 -5.70 -5.92 -13.53
C LYS A 403 -7.08 -6.58 -13.42
N THR A 404 -7.50 -7.29 -14.45
CA THR A 404 -8.80 -7.96 -14.52
C THR A 404 -8.91 -9.06 -13.47
N TRP A 405 -7.90 -9.94 -13.35
CA TRP A 405 -7.91 -11.01 -12.35
C TRP A 405 -7.96 -10.48 -10.92
N LEU A 406 -7.14 -9.46 -10.61
CA LEU A 406 -7.19 -8.82 -9.30
C LEU A 406 -8.58 -8.21 -9.05
N ASN A 407 -9.14 -7.47 -10.00
CA ASN A 407 -10.47 -6.88 -9.86
C ASN A 407 -11.55 -7.95 -9.63
N ASN A 408 -11.50 -9.06 -10.36
CA ASN A 408 -12.46 -10.14 -10.23
C ASN A 408 -12.44 -10.74 -8.82
N ILE A 409 -11.26 -10.93 -8.24
CA ILE A 409 -11.10 -11.39 -6.86
C ILE A 409 -11.63 -10.34 -5.86
N MET A 410 -11.22 -9.08 -6.01
CA MET A 410 -11.56 -8.00 -5.07
C MET A 410 -13.06 -7.71 -5.01
N TYR A 411 -13.75 -7.77 -6.15
CA TYR A 411 -15.18 -7.53 -6.27
C TYR A 411 -16.04 -8.80 -6.30
N GLY A 412 -15.45 -9.98 -6.07
CA GLY A 412 -16.19 -11.24 -5.93
C GLY A 412 -16.80 -11.80 -7.22
N LEU A 413 -16.27 -11.42 -8.39
CA LEU A 413 -16.57 -12.08 -9.67
C LEU A 413 -15.81 -13.41 -9.80
N GLU A 414 -14.74 -13.58 -9.04
CA GLU A 414 -13.99 -14.82 -8.88
C GLU A 414 -13.86 -15.13 -7.38
N GLN A 415 -14.24 -16.34 -6.95
CA GLN A 415 -14.05 -16.76 -5.56
C GLN A 415 -12.60 -17.15 -5.34
N HIS A 416 -11.95 -16.51 -4.38
CA HIS A 416 -10.54 -16.74 -4.06
C HIS A 416 -10.29 -16.38 -2.60
N GLU A 417 -9.42 -17.13 -1.93
CA GLU A 417 -9.01 -16.90 -0.53
C GLU A 417 -8.44 -15.50 -0.25
N TRP A 418 -7.97 -14.78 -1.28
CA TRP A 418 -7.42 -13.43 -1.12
C TRP A 418 -8.48 -12.36 -0.90
N GLY A 419 -9.73 -12.62 -1.32
CA GLY A 419 -10.88 -11.74 -1.10
C GLY A 419 -11.62 -12.12 0.19
N VAL A 420 -11.09 -11.72 1.35
CA VAL A 420 -11.66 -12.05 2.66
C VAL A 420 -13.02 -11.38 2.81
N VAL A 421 -14.08 -12.19 2.93
CA VAL A 421 -15.46 -11.73 3.11
C VAL A 421 -15.69 -11.34 4.56
N VAL A 422 -16.27 -10.15 4.78
CA VAL A 422 -16.63 -9.66 6.11
C VAL A 422 -18.15 -9.67 6.27
N GLN A 423 -18.63 -10.21 7.38
CA GLN A 423 -20.05 -10.18 7.73
C GLN A 423 -20.43 -8.82 8.31
N GLU A 424 -21.54 -8.27 7.84
CA GLU A 424 -22.09 -7.00 8.34
C GLU A 424 -22.55 -7.18 9.79
N ARG A 425 -22.34 -6.15 10.61
CA ARG A 425 -22.76 -6.11 12.02
C ARG A 425 -23.47 -4.80 12.30
N GLN A 426 -24.72 -4.90 12.71
CA GLN A 426 -25.41 -3.74 13.28
C GLN A 426 -24.99 -3.57 14.74
N LEU A 427 -24.78 -2.31 15.13
CA LEU A 427 -24.65 -1.95 16.53
C LEU A 427 -26.06 -1.77 17.09
N ASP A 428 -26.36 -2.47 18.18
CA ASP A 428 -27.60 -2.27 18.93
C ASP A 428 -27.72 -0.79 19.37
N ALA A 429 -28.97 -0.34 19.57
CA ALA A 429 -29.32 1.05 19.82
C ALA A 429 -28.68 1.62 21.09
#